data_AF-A0A957TG42-F1
#
_entry.id   AF-A0A957TG42-F1
#
_cell.length_a   1.000
_cell.length_b   1.000
_cell.length_c   1.000
_cell.angle_alpha   90.00
_cell.angle_beta   90.00
_cell.angle_gamma   90.00
#
_symmetry.space_group_name_H-M   'P 1'
#
loop_
_entity.id
_entity.type
_entity.pdbx_description
1 polymer ?
#
loop_
_entity_poly.entity_id
_entity_poly.type
_entity_poly.pdbx_seq_one_letter_code
_entity_poly.pdbx_strand_id
1 'polypeptide(L)' 'MFRLGGWEWIIILFIVILMFGPGRIGKVAGELGRSIKSFREGLSGDEDKEEEKEKSTSEEEKK' A
#
# COMPACT_ATOMS: atom_id res chain seq x y z
N MET A 1 -15.81 -12.64 28.52
CA MET A 1 -14.37 -12.99 28.41
C MET A 1 -13.92 -12.65 27.00
N PHE A 2 -13.33 -11.48 26.83
CA PHE A 2 -13.02 -10.89 25.53
C PHE A 2 -11.91 -11.68 24.83
N ARG A 3 -12.16 -12.04 23.58
CA ARG A 3 -11.34 -12.94 22.79
C ARG A 3 -10.10 -12.19 22.28
N LEU A 4 -9.00 -12.32 23.01
CA LEU A 4 -7.64 -11.81 22.72
C LEU A 4 -7.00 -12.53 21.53
N GLY A 5 -7.66 -12.54 20.37
CA GLY A 5 -7.15 -13.23 19.18
C GLY A 5 -6.67 -12.29 18.08
N GLY A 6 -7.40 -11.20 17.85
CA GLY A 6 -7.21 -10.34 16.67
C GLY A 6 -7.02 -8.85 16.97
N TRP A 7 -7.50 -8.37 18.12
CA TRP A 7 -7.48 -6.92 18.40
C TRP A 7 -6.08 -6.40 18.74
N GLU A 8 -5.21 -7.22 19.32
CA GLU A 8 -3.80 -6.88 19.55
C GLU A 8 -3.06 -6.55 18.25
N TRP A 9 -3.34 -7.26 17.14
CA TRP A 9 -2.69 -7.00 15.86
C TRP A 9 -2.98 -5.59 15.33
N ILE A 10 -4.19 -5.08 15.57
CA ILE A 10 -4.57 -3.71 15.21
C ILE A 10 -3.81 -2.69 16.04
N ILE A 11 -3.65 -2.93 17.35
CA ILE A 11 -2.86 -2.07 18.24
C ILE A 11 -1.40 -2.02 17.79
N ILE A 12 -0.82 -3.17 17.46
CA ILE A 12 0.58 -3.27 17.03
C ILE A 12 0.78 -2.55 15.70
N LEU A 13 -0.13 -2.75 14.74
CA LEU A 13 -0.09 -2.08 13.44
C LEU A 13 -0.17 -0.56 13.59
N PHE A 14 -1.01 -0.07 14.51
CA PHE A 14 -1.14 1.36 14.78
C PHE A 14 0.17 1.96 15.32
N ILE A 15 0.84 1.28 16.25
CA ILE A 15 2.14 1.72 16.80
C ILE A 15 3.20 1.74 15.69
N VAL A 16 3.25 0.73 14.83
CA VAL A 16 4.19 0.68 13.70
C VAL A 16 3.94 1.85 12.74
N ILE A 17 2.68 2.16 12.42
CA ILE A 17 2.33 3.29 11.55
C ILE A 17 2.75 4.62 12.19
N LEU A 18 2.62 4.79 13.50
CA LEU A 18 3.07 6.00 14.19
C LEU A 18 4.60 6.12 14.21
N MET A 19 5.32 5.01 14.37
CA MET A 19 6.79 5.02 14.45
C MET A 19 7.45 5.31 13.10
N PHE A 20 6.92 4.72 12.02
CA PHE A 20 7.44 4.91 10.66
C PHE A 20 6.77 6.09 9.92
N GLY A 21 5.57 6.47 10.34
CA GLY A 21 4.73 7.47 9.70
C GLY A 21 3.96 6.91 8.47
N PRO A 22 2.73 7.38 8.22
CA PRO A 22 1.90 6.89 7.12
C PRO A 22 2.52 7.17 5.74
N GLY A 23 3.26 8.28 5.58
CA GLY A 23 3.89 8.65 4.30
C GLY A 23 5.02 7.70 3.88
N ARG A 24 5.81 7.19 4.82
CA ARG A 24 6.89 6.23 4.53
C ARG A 24 6.33 4.87 4.14
N ILE A 25 5.35 4.38 4.89
CA ILE A 25 4.66 3.12 4.62
C ILE A 25 3.92 3.17 3.29
N GLY A 26 3.19 4.26 3.00
CA GLY A 26 2.49 4.44 1.73
C GLY A 26 3.42 4.47 0.54
N LYS A 27 4.58 5.16 0.64
CA LYS A 27 5.58 5.19 -0.43
C LYS A 27 6.15 3.80 -0.73
N VAL A 28 6.54 3.05 0.29
CA VAL A 28 7.08 1.68 0.14
C VAL A 28 6.01 0.74 -0.38
N ALA A 29 4.78 0.81 0.15
CA ALA A 29 3.66 -0.01 -0.32
C ALA A 29 3.29 0.30 -1.79
N GLY A 30 3.35 1.56 -2.22
CA GLY A 30 3.11 1.95 -3.61
C GLY A 30 4.20 1.44 -4.57
N GLU A 31 5.47 1.46 -4.15
CA GLU A 31 6.58 0.88 -4.92
C GLU A 31 6.47 -0.64 -5.02
N LEU A 32 6.23 -1.33 -3.89
CA LEU A 32 6.03 -2.78 -3.86
C LEU A 32 4.76 -3.21 -4.61
N GLY A 33 3.67 -2.46 -4.48
CA GLY A 33 2.39 -2.72 -5.13
C GLY A 33 2.50 -2.67 -6.65
N ARG A 34 3.25 -1.70 -7.20
CA ARG A 34 3.55 -1.64 -8.64
C ARG A 34 4.36 -2.85 -9.10
N SER A 35 5.39 -3.25 -8.36
CA SER A 35 6.17 -4.46 -8.69
C SER A 35 5.33 -5.73 -8.64
N ILE A 36 4.45 -5.86 -7.64
CA ILE A 36 3.54 -7.01 -7.50
C ILE A 36 2.48 -7.02 -8.61
N LYS A 37 1.95 -5.84 -8.99
CA LYS A 37 1.01 -5.68 -10.10
C LYS A 37 1.63 -6.14 -11.42
N SER A 38 2.83 -5.65 -11.76
CA SER A 38 3.55 -6.08 -12.96
C SER A 38 3.94 -7.56 -12.92
N PHE A 39 4.26 -8.10 -11.74
CA PHE A 39 4.52 -9.53 -11.57
C PHE A 39 3.27 -10.38 -11.81
N ARG A 40 2.11 -9.93 -11.31
CA ARG A 40 0.83 -10.58 -11.54
C ARG A 40 0.41 -10.50 -13.00
N GLU A 41 0.55 -9.34 -13.65
CA GLU A 41 0.28 -9.16 -15.08
C GLU A 41 1.15 -10.08 -15.95
N GLY A 42 2.43 -10.22 -15.61
CA GLY A 42 3.36 -11.13 -16.30
C GLY A 42 3.02 -12.61 -16.11
N LEU A 43 2.43 -12.99 -14.98
CA LEU A 43 1.96 -14.35 -14.70
C LEU A 43 0.57 -14.65 -15.29
N SER A 44 -0.31 -13.64 -15.38
CA SER A 44 -1.69 -13.79 -15.85
C SER A 44 -1.86 -13.70 -17.36
N GLY A 45 -0.87 -13.20 -18.11
CA GLY A 45 -0.87 -13.24 -19.57
C GLY A 45 -1.87 -12.27 -20.22
N ASP A 46 -1.34 -11.18 -20.79
CA ASP A 46 -1.87 -10.30 -21.85
C ASP A 46 -3.38 -9.99 -22.01
N GLU A 47 -4.25 -10.14 -21.01
CA GLU A 47 -5.67 -9.79 -21.15
C GLU A 47 -6.12 -8.52 -20.41
N ASP A 48 -5.27 -7.90 -19.57
CA ASP A 48 -5.65 -6.76 -18.72
C ASP A 48 -4.70 -5.54 -18.83
N LYS A 49 -4.23 -5.20 -20.04
CA LYS A 49 -3.33 -4.05 -20.25
C LYS A 49 -4.09 -2.77 -20.62
N GLU A 50 -4.77 -2.13 -19.67
CA GLU A 50 -5.17 -0.72 -19.92
C GLU A 50 -5.38 0.21 -18.73
N GLU A 51 -5.25 -0.22 -17.47
CA GLU A 51 -5.52 0.69 -16.36
C GLU A 51 -4.29 1.03 -15.50
N GLU A 52 -4.10 2.35 -15.33
CA GLU A 52 -3.21 3.03 -14.38
C GLU A 52 -1.89 3.57 -14.94
N LYS A 53 -2.02 4.51 -15.89
CA LYS A 53 -1.03 5.57 -16.07
C LYS A 53 -1.54 6.94 -15.58
N GLU A 54 -2.38 6.99 -14.55
CA GLU A 54 -2.86 8.27 -13.98
C GLU A 54 -3.12 8.17 -12.48
N LYS A 55 -2.12 8.50 -11.64
CA LYS A 55 -2.26 9.21 -10.34
C LYS A 55 -0.98 9.06 -9.52
N SER A 56 -0.01 9.93 -9.78
CA SER A 56 0.93 10.41 -8.76
C SER A 56 1.63 11.68 -9.27
N THR A 57 0.83 12.63 -9.76
CA THR A 57 1.19 14.05 -9.75
C THR A 57 0.03 14.81 -9.14
N SER A 58 0.02 14.90 -7.82
CA SER A 58 -0.70 15.96 -7.10
C SER A 58 -0.28 15.91 -5.64
N GLU A 59 -0.09 17.10 -5.07
CA GLU A 59 0.12 17.41 -3.66
C GLU A 59 1.57 17.41 -3.15
N GLU A 60 2.40 18.26 -3.77
CA GLU A 60 3.22 19.21 -3.00
C GLU A 60 3.37 20.54 -3.78
N GLU A 61 2.25 21.22 -4.01
CA GLU A 61 2.29 22.68 -4.18
C GLU A 61 0.99 23.27 -3.62
N LYS A 62 1.15 24.13 -2.59
CA LYS A 62 0.23 25.17 -2.06
C LYS A 62 -0.02 25.08 -0.54
N LYS A 63 0.96 25.51 0.26
CA LYS A 63 0.89 26.79 1.02
C LYS A 63 2.19 27.03 1.80
#